data_AF-R8YIG8-F1
#
_entry.id   AF-R8YIG8-F1
#
_cell.length_a   1.000
_cell.length_b   1.000
_cell.length_c   1.000
_cell.angle_alpha   90.00
_cell.angle_beta   90.00
_cell.angle_gamma   90.00
#
_symmetry.space_group_name_H-M   'P 1'
#
loop_
_entity.id
_entity.type
_entity.pdbx_description
1 polymer ?
#
loop_
_entity_poly.entity_id
_entity_poly.type
_entity_poly.pdbx_seq_one_letter_code
_entity_poly.pdbx_strand_id
1 'polypeptide(L)'
;MLEPILKNEGVNESERQLSKLLNTTFLSLWSYIGPYSDEGAAKNKQGKEICDALVVFGNKVIIFSDKEIKFNEEKSLDVAWKRWYTKSITDSVRQLHAAESWIKNNPQRIFLDNFCTIPFPINLDNKNLEFHLVALTKNTLVPARKYFDTYQEGSTGTFIHFYPLEESECLKKPFVLCDVNKSKTFVHIFDEFSIDLVINELGTISDFLNYLKTKENLVRKYNLLNVPGEEDLLGYYLNNEKFSYGVNTFEYPKEDNQLLVISEGYWNSYKNFDYKKHQFIKEMGASWNKLVASISDSIITAKVGEGKDSPFSMHERAARSLASENRSSRAYLSQAFLDKIQNVPDNRRSARCLQSPINKSKFYILVILPFSESESIEDFNQKRPIVAWQYSLALKYRQSKAKEIVVVIMQPQDSEIQSEAIYTYDYSKPLDYKDTILAKKIIKDYSILSEFTDYSDSSKDHNAKLKIKWGRNEKCHCGSALKYKKCCLHKDELTHSRYT
;
A
#
# COMPACT_ATOMS: atom_id res chain seq x y z
N MET A 1 4.24 21.27 -18.09
CA MET A 1 5.02 21.54 -16.88
C MET A 1 4.23 21.03 -15.69
N LEU A 2 4.90 20.34 -14.77
CA LEU A 2 4.32 19.89 -13.51
C LEU A 2 4.04 21.11 -12.62
N GLU A 3 2.83 21.22 -12.11
CA GLU A 3 2.43 22.26 -11.16
C GLU A 3 2.24 21.67 -9.76
N PRO A 4 2.45 22.45 -8.68
CA PRO A 4 2.20 21.98 -7.33
C PRO A 4 0.76 21.52 -7.15
N ILE A 5 0.57 20.38 -6.48
CA ILE A 5 -0.77 19.86 -6.19
C ILE A 5 -1.24 20.45 -4.87
N LEU A 6 -2.18 21.39 -4.95
CA LEU A 6 -2.82 21.97 -3.78
C LEU A 6 -3.85 21.00 -3.22
N LYS A 7 -3.48 20.30 -2.14
CA LYS A 7 -4.38 19.40 -1.42
C LYS A 7 -5.15 20.18 -0.36
N ASN A 8 -6.45 19.94 -0.27
CA ASN A 8 -7.26 20.48 0.80
C ASN A 8 -6.80 19.87 2.15
N GLU A 9 -6.59 20.72 3.15
CA GLU A 9 -6.18 20.29 4.49
C GLU A 9 -7.36 19.79 5.33
N GLY A 10 -8.60 20.03 4.88
CA GLY A 10 -9.82 19.76 5.64
C GLY A 10 -10.35 21.02 6.32
N VAL A 11 -11.66 21.24 6.21
CA VAL A 11 -12.36 22.42 6.74
C VAL A 11 -12.61 22.27 8.24
N ASN A 12 -13.06 21.09 8.68
CA ASN A 12 -13.34 20.78 10.08
C ASN A 12 -12.23 19.90 10.71
N GLU A 13 -12.28 19.74 12.03
CA GLU A 13 -11.27 18.97 12.78
C GLU A 13 -11.21 17.49 12.35
N SER A 14 -12.36 16.87 12.09
CA SER A 14 -12.45 15.49 11.62
C SER A 14 -11.72 15.30 10.28
N GLU A 15 -12.01 16.17 9.31
CA GLU A 15 -11.35 16.18 8.00
C GLU A 15 -9.85 16.44 8.12
N ARG A 16 -9.42 17.31 9.03
CA ARG A 16 -7.98 17.55 9.28
C ARG A 16 -7.28 16.33 9.85
N GLN A 17 -7.94 15.58 10.73
CA GLN A 17 -7.41 14.31 11.25
C GLN A 17 -7.32 13.25 10.14
N LEU A 18 -8.35 13.15 9.28
CA LEU A 18 -8.32 12.28 8.11
C LEU A 18 -7.21 12.68 7.13
N SER A 19 -7.08 13.97 6.85
CA SER A 19 -6.02 14.54 6.02
C SER A 19 -4.65 14.18 6.57
N LYS A 20 -4.43 14.33 7.88
CA LYS A 20 -3.20 13.91 8.54
C LYS A 20 -2.95 12.40 8.37
N LEU A 21 -3.95 11.56 8.64
CA LEU A 21 -3.84 10.10 8.47
C LEU A 21 -3.46 9.69 7.03
N LEU A 22 -4.07 10.30 6.02
CA LEU A 22 -3.81 9.94 4.62
C LEU A 22 -2.50 10.55 4.09
N ASN A 23 -2.20 11.80 4.44
CA ASN A 23 -1.04 12.52 3.91
C ASN A 23 0.27 12.21 4.63
N THR A 24 0.24 11.64 5.84
CA THR A 24 1.47 11.21 6.56
C THR A 24 1.82 9.73 6.34
N THR A 25 1.05 9.04 5.50
CA THR A 25 1.21 7.60 5.26
C THR A 25 1.55 7.32 3.80
N PHE A 26 1.65 6.04 3.45
CA PHE A 26 1.92 5.57 2.09
C PHE A 26 0.85 5.97 1.05
N LEU A 27 -0.24 6.62 1.48
CA LEU A 27 -1.33 7.09 0.63
C LEU A 27 -1.11 8.50 0.09
N SER A 28 -0.13 9.23 0.63
CA SER A 28 -0.02 10.69 0.51
C SER A 28 -0.20 11.20 -0.91
N LEU A 29 0.55 10.69 -1.90
CA LEU A 29 0.47 11.14 -3.30
C LEU A 29 -0.94 10.99 -3.90
N TRP A 30 -1.62 9.91 -3.56
CA TRP A 30 -2.88 9.47 -4.17
C TRP A 30 -4.13 9.89 -3.42
N SER A 31 -4.00 10.50 -2.23
CA SER A 31 -5.12 10.95 -1.41
C SER A 31 -5.52 12.41 -1.66
N TYR A 32 -6.81 12.63 -1.80
CA TYR A 32 -7.43 13.94 -2.02
C TYR A 32 -8.65 14.11 -1.11
N ILE A 33 -8.66 15.16 -0.30
CA ILE A 33 -9.72 15.45 0.68
C ILE A 33 -10.85 16.23 0.02
N GLY A 34 -12.10 15.80 0.26
CA GLY A 34 -13.31 16.48 -0.17
C GLY A 34 -13.39 16.81 -1.67
N PRO A 35 -13.21 15.86 -2.62
CA PRO A 35 -13.41 16.17 -4.03
C PRO A 35 -14.86 16.56 -4.34
N TYR A 36 -15.03 17.47 -5.30
CA TYR A 36 -16.32 18.04 -5.69
C TYR A 36 -16.79 17.53 -7.04
N SER A 37 -18.11 17.43 -7.18
CA SER A 37 -18.81 17.32 -8.44
C SER A 37 -19.32 18.70 -8.86
N ASP A 38 -19.49 18.92 -10.16
CA ASP A 38 -20.18 20.10 -10.71
C ASP A 38 -21.72 19.99 -10.61
N GLU A 39 -22.26 19.00 -9.88
CA GLU A 39 -23.70 18.84 -9.68
C GLU A 39 -24.29 20.08 -8.99
N GLY A 40 -25.23 20.75 -9.66
CA GLY A 40 -25.89 21.94 -9.12
C GLY A 40 -25.06 23.24 -9.20
N ALA A 41 -23.81 23.19 -9.69
CA ALA A 41 -22.92 24.36 -9.79
C ALA A 41 -23.53 25.50 -10.63
N ALA A 42 -24.24 25.16 -11.72
CA ALA A 42 -24.95 26.15 -12.55
C ALA A 42 -26.00 26.98 -11.78
N LYS A 43 -26.60 26.41 -10.72
CA LYS A 43 -27.62 27.08 -9.89
C LYS A 43 -27.03 27.71 -8.64
N ASN A 44 -26.13 26.99 -7.96
CA ASN A 44 -25.62 27.35 -6.64
C ASN A 44 -24.30 28.11 -6.69
N LYS A 45 -23.70 28.27 -7.88
CA LYS A 45 -22.34 28.80 -8.11
C LYS A 45 -21.22 28.00 -7.43
N GLN A 46 -21.54 26.86 -6.85
CA GLN A 46 -20.63 25.93 -6.19
C GLN A 46 -21.06 24.50 -6.49
N GLY A 47 -20.09 23.62 -6.67
CA GLY A 47 -20.26 22.19 -6.78
C GLY A 47 -20.66 21.54 -5.46
N LYS A 48 -20.92 20.24 -5.53
CA LYS A 48 -21.31 19.42 -4.38
C LYS A 48 -20.24 18.41 -4.08
N GLU A 49 -19.82 18.35 -2.82
CA GLU A 49 -18.84 17.38 -2.35
C GLU A 49 -19.32 15.95 -2.59
N ILE A 50 -18.42 15.10 -3.08
CA ILE A 50 -18.70 13.71 -3.44
C ILE A 50 -18.53 12.79 -2.22
N CYS A 51 -17.44 12.98 -1.47
CA CYS A 51 -17.05 12.17 -0.31
C CYS A 51 -15.96 12.88 0.49
N ASP A 52 -15.76 12.49 1.75
CA ASP A 52 -14.80 13.12 2.65
C ASP A 52 -13.34 12.94 2.19
N ALA A 53 -12.99 11.80 1.60
CA ALA A 53 -11.72 11.63 0.89
C ALA A 53 -11.76 10.58 -0.23
N LEU A 54 -10.93 10.77 -1.25
CA LEU A 54 -10.77 9.88 -2.38
C LEU A 54 -9.29 9.52 -2.56
N VAL A 55 -9.01 8.21 -2.61
CA VAL A 55 -7.68 7.68 -2.93
C VAL A 55 -7.75 6.92 -4.25
N VAL A 56 -6.89 7.26 -5.20
CA VAL A 56 -6.86 6.61 -6.53
C VAL A 56 -5.48 6.05 -6.83
N PHE A 57 -5.35 4.73 -6.85
CA PHE A 57 -4.08 4.02 -7.09
C PHE A 57 -4.21 3.06 -8.26
N GLY A 58 -3.79 3.52 -9.45
CA GLY A 58 -3.98 2.75 -10.68
C GLY A 58 -5.47 2.55 -10.97
N ASN A 59 -5.94 1.31 -11.00
CA ASN A 59 -7.37 1.01 -11.16
C ASN A 59 -8.12 0.80 -9.83
N LYS A 60 -7.48 1.03 -8.69
CA LYS A 60 -8.06 0.85 -7.36
C LYS A 60 -8.50 2.20 -6.83
N VAL A 61 -9.74 2.30 -6.37
CA VAL A 61 -10.34 3.52 -5.82
C VAL A 61 -10.80 3.24 -4.40
N ILE A 62 -10.34 4.02 -3.44
CA ILE A 62 -10.83 3.98 -2.07
C ILE A 62 -11.62 5.25 -1.81
N ILE A 63 -12.89 5.11 -1.44
CA ILE A 63 -13.77 6.21 -1.07
C ILE A 63 -13.94 6.17 0.44
N PHE A 64 -13.60 7.27 1.11
CA PHE A 64 -13.78 7.42 2.54
C PHE A 64 -15.01 8.27 2.84
N SER A 65 -15.74 7.86 3.88
CA SER A 65 -16.63 8.74 4.61
C SER A 65 -16.19 8.80 6.07
N ASP A 66 -16.11 9.98 6.66
CA ASP A 66 -15.71 10.23 8.03
C ASP A 66 -16.85 10.88 8.82
N LYS A 67 -17.34 10.17 9.84
CA LYS A 67 -18.45 10.63 10.70
C LYS A 67 -18.01 10.81 12.13
N GLU A 68 -17.95 12.06 12.55
CA GLU A 68 -17.79 12.43 13.95
C GLU A 68 -19.15 12.65 14.62
N ILE A 69 -19.74 11.57 15.15
CA ILE A 69 -21.01 11.62 15.89
C ILE A 69 -20.76 11.30 17.35
N LYS A 70 -21.03 12.25 18.25
CA LYS A 70 -20.95 12.01 19.70
C LYS A 70 -21.94 10.92 20.14
N PHE A 71 -21.44 9.92 20.86
CA PHE A 71 -22.29 8.93 21.52
C PHE A 71 -22.96 9.55 22.75
N ASN A 72 -24.30 9.47 22.83
CA ASN A 72 -25.05 10.12 23.91
C ASN A 72 -25.20 9.19 25.12
N GLU A 73 -24.26 9.27 26.06
CA GLU A 73 -24.27 8.49 27.31
C GLU A 73 -25.36 8.92 28.31
N GLU A 74 -26.04 10.06 28.11
CA GLU A 74 -27.16 10.51 28.95
C GLU A 74 -28.49 9.80 28.63
N LYS A 75 -28.56 9.12 27.48
CA LYS A 75 -29.73 8.33 27.07
C LYS A 75 -29.52 6.86 27.43
N SER A 76 -30.62 6.12 27.50
CA SER A 76 -30.54 4.66 27.61
C SER A 76 -29.75 4.09 26.43
N LEU A 77 -28.97 3.04 26.70
CA LEU A 77 -28.04 2.47 25.73
C LEU A 77 -28.71 2.12 24.40
N ASP A 78 -29.89 1.52 24.43
CA ASP A 78 -30.66 1.17 23.22
C ASP A 78 -31.02 2.41 22.37
N VAL A 79 -31.43 3.50 23.01
CA VAL A 79 -31.79 4.75 22.31
C VAL A 79 -30.55 5.46 21.77
N ALA A 80 -29.48 5.51 22.57
CA ALA A 80 -28.20 6.10 22.18
C ALA A 80 -27.61 5.36 20.98
N TRP A 81 -27.58 4.02 21.05
CA TRP A 81 -27.07 3.14 20.01
C TRP A 81 -27.82 3.30 18.69
N LYS A 82 -29.16 3.18 18.70
CA LYS A 82 -29.96 3.32 17.46
C LYS A 82 -29.73 4.66 16.76
N ARG A 83 -29.71 5.74 17.53
CA ARG A 83 -29.48 7.10 17.01
C ARG A 83 -28.08 7.27 16.46
N TRP A 84 -27.07 6.75 17.15
CA TRP A 84 -25.69 6.80 16.71
C TRP A 84 -25.49 5.93 15.46
N TYR A 85 -25.93 4.67 15.47
CA TYR A 85 -25.82 3.74 14.35
C TYR A 85 -26.43 4.31 13.07
N THR A 86 -27.65 4.85 13.15
CA THR A 86 -28.31 5.43 11.98
C THR A 86 -27.47 6.56 11.37
N LYS A 87 -26.95 7.46 12.21
CA LYS A 87 -26.19 8.64 11.76
C LYS A 87 -24.76 8.33 11.32
N SER A 88 -24.10 7.37 11.97
CA SER A 88 -22.68 7.06 11.73
C SER A 88 -22.48 5.93 10.74
N ILE A 89 -23.39 4.95 10.69
CA ILE A 89 -23.27 3.74 9.87
C ILE A 89 -24.20 3.82 8.66
N THR A 90 -25.51 3.86 8.88
CA THR A 90 -26.51 3.81 7.79
C THR A 90 -26.32 4.96 6.81
N ASP A 91 -26.14 6.18 7.33
CA ASP A 91 -25.90 7.37 6.50
C ASP A 91 -24.58 7.30 5.72
N SER A 92 -23.49 6.83 6.35
CA SER A 92 -22.18 6.68 5.69
C SER A 92 -22.22 5.65 4.57
N VAL A 93 -22.84 4.49 4.81
CA VAL A 93 -23.02 3.44 3.80
C VAL A 93 -23.77 4.00 2.59
N ARG A 94 -24.86 4.73 2.82
CA ARG A 94 -25.64 5.38 1.77
C ARG A 94 -24.81 6.41 0.99
N GLN A 95 -24.05 7.26 1.67
CA GLN A 95 -23.19 8.27 1.05
C GLN A 95 -22.09 7.64 0.20
N LEU A 96 -21.44 6.59 0.71
CA LEU A 96 -20.39 5.86 0.00
C LEU A 96 -20.89 5.20 -1.29
N HIS A 97 -22.06 4.54 -1.26
CA HIS A 97 -22.65 3.97 -2.49
C HIS A 97 -23.08 5.06 -3.49
N ALA A 98 -23.53 6.22 -3.00
CA ALA A 98 -23.86 7.34 -3.88
C ALA A 98 -22.61 7.93 -4.54
N ALA A 99 -21.53 8.11 -3.79
CA ALA A 99 -20.23 8.56 -4.27
C ALA A 99 -19.64 7.59 -5.32
N GLU A 100 -19.67 6.29 -5.03
CA GLU A 100 -19.26 5.24 -5.97
C GLU A 100 -20.04 5.33 -7.29
N SER A 101 -21.37 5.44 -7.20
CA SER A 101 -22.24 5.57 -8.37
C SER A 101 -21.93 6.84 -9.17
N TRP A 102 -21.68 7.96 -8.49
CA TRP A 102 -21.31 9.21 -9.15
C TRP A 102 -20.01 9.07 -9.94
N ILE A 103 -18.95 8.58 -9.29
CA ILE A 103 -17.62 8.45 -9.89
C ILE A 103 -17.65 7.49 -11.09
N LYS A 104 -18.37 6.36 -10.98
CA LYS A 104 -18.53 5.40 -12.09
C LYS A 104 -19.20 6.02 -13.32
N ASN A 105 -20.21 6.85 -13.10
CA ASN A 105 -21.04 7.41 -14.17
C ASN A 105 -20.53 8.75 -14.71
N ASN A 106 -19.71 9.48 -13.94
CA ASN A 106 -19.24 10.82 -14.26
C ASN A 106 -17.74 11.00 -13.97
N PRO A 107 -16.84 10.14 -14.48
CA PRO A 107 -15.42 10.12 -14.11
C PRO A 107 -14.65 11.42 -14.45
N GLN A 108 -15.14 12.21 -15.40
CA GLN A 108 -14.54 13.49 -15.81
C GLN A 108 -15.11 14.72 -15.08
N ARG A 109 -16.09 14.53 -14.20
CA ARG A 109 -16.79 15.63 -13.50
C ARG A 109 -16.44 15.63 -12.01
N ILE A 110 -15.14 15.58 -11.74
CA ILE A 110 -14.56 15.53 -10.41
C ILE A 110 -13.48 16.60 -10.31
N PHE A 111 -13.52 17.39 -9.25
CA PHE A 111 -12.72 18.59 -9.06
C PHE A 111 -12.12 18.65 -7.65
N LEU A 112 -11.02 19.38 -7.49
CA LEU A 112 -10.34 19.56 -6.20
C LEU A 112 -10.84 20.78 -5.41
N ASP A 113 -11.64 21.65 -6.02
CA ASP A 113 -12.20 22.85 -5.41
C ASP A 113 -13.72 22.94 -5.60
N ASN A 114 -14.38 23.64 -4.68
CA ASN A 114 -15.83 23.81 -4.68
C ASN A 114 -16.36 24.69 -5.82
N PHE A 115 -15.51 25.46 -6.51
CA PHE A 115 -15.91 26.19 -7.71
C PHE A 115 -15.75 25.37 -9.00
N CYS A 116 -15.27 24.13 -8.88
CA CYS A 116 -15.05 23.20 -9.98
C CYS A 116 -14.12 23.75 -11.07
N THR A 117 -13.04 24.41 -10.66
CA THR A 117 -12.06 25.04 -11.55
C THR A 117 -10.80 24.21 -11.74
N ILE A 118 -10.44 23.40 -10.75
CA ILE A 118 -9.27 22.53 -10.72
C ILE A 118 -9.75 21.08 -10.92
N PRO A 119 -9.53 20.48 -12.11
CA PRO A 119 -9.94 19.11 -12.37
C PRO A 119 -9.15 18.12 -11.51
N PHE A 120 -9.75 16.97 -11.22
CA PHE A 120 -9.07 15.89 -10.54
C PHE A 120 -7.87 15.38 -11.37
N PRO A 121 -6.68 15.22 -10.78
CA PRO A 121 -5.44 15.04 -11.56
C PRO A 121 -5.22 13.60 -12.07
N ILE A 122 -6.02 12.62 -11.63
CA ILE A 122 -5.91 11.22 -12.04
C ILE A 122 -7.11 10.83 -12.92
N ASN A 123 -6.84 10.20 -14.06
CA ASN A 123 -7.88 9.76 -14.98
C ASN A 123 -8.69 8.58 -14.40
N LEU A 124 -10.01 8.75 -14.32
CA LEU A 124 -10.97 7.78 -13.80
C LEU A 124 -11.86 7.12 -14.88
N ASP A 125 -11.58 7.31 -16.17
CA ASP A 125 -12.36 6.72 -17.29
C ASP A 125 -12.20 5.20 -17.45
N ASN A 126 -11.36 4.57 -16.63
CA ASN A 126 -11.13 3.14 -16.70
C ASN A 126 -12.41 2.37 -16.37
N LYS A 127 -12.91 1.55 -17.28
CA LYS A 127 -14.12 0.74 -17.03
C LYS A 127 -13.90 -0.38 -16.01
N ASN A 128 -12.64 -0.69 -15.68
CA ASN A 128 -12.24 -1.73 -14.73
C ASN A 128 -11.78 -1.16 -13.38
N LEU A 129 -12.33 -0.01 -12.97
CA LEU A 129 -12.12 0.52 -11.63
C LEU A 129 -12.68 -0.46 -10.58
N GLU A 130 -11.86 -0.79 -9.59
CA GLU A 130 -12.23 -1.57 -8.42
C GLU A 130 -12.37 -0.63 -7.23
N PHE A 131 -13.57 -0.61 -6.64
CA PHE A 131 -13.92 0.29 -5.56
C PHE A 131 -13.83 -0.42 -4.21
N HIS A 132 -13.26 0.29 -3.23
CA HIS A 132 -13.23 -0.07 -1.82
C HIS A 132 -13.87 1.07 -1.04
N LEU A 133 -14.94 0.79 -0.29
CA LEU A 133 -15.68 1.80 0.45
C LEU A 133 -15.31 1.72 1.92
N VAL A 134 -14.90 2.84 2.51
CA VAL A 134 -14.41 2.89 3.89
C VAL A 134 -15.22 3.91 4.68
N ALA A 135 -15.92 3.46 5.72
CA ALA A 135 -16.61 4.31 6.68
C ALA A 135 -15.79 4.40 7.96
N LEU A 136 -15.37 5.61 8.31
CA LEU A 136 -14.70 5.92 9.57
C LEU A 136 -15.73 6.49 10.54
N THR A 137 -15.72 5.96 11.76
CA THR A 137 -16.62 6.37 12.82
C THR A 137 -15.83 6.74 14.06
N LYS A 138 -16.32 7.70 14.83
CA LYS A 138 -15.65 8.20 16.03
C LYS A 138 -16.57 8.23 17.24
N ASN A 139 -15.96 8.37 18.42
CA ASN A 139 -16.61 8.59 19.71
C ASN A 139 -17.39 7.38 20.23
N THR A 140 -17.01 6.16 19.83
CA THR A 140 -17.61 4.91 20.32
C THR A 140 -16.69 4.07 21.18
N LEU A 141 -15.37 4.29 21.12
CA LEU A 141 -14.38 3.43 21.77
C LEU A 141 -14.61 3.31 23.29
N VAL A 142 -14.81 4.43 23.98
CA VAL A 142 -15.01 4.46 25.43
C VAL A 142 -16.37 3.87 25.84
N PRO A 143 -17.51 4.28 25.25
CA PRO A 143 -18.80 3.64 25.53
C PRO A 143 -18.84 2.14 25.24
N ALA A 144 -18.24 1.71 24.13
CA ALA A 144 -18.16 0.29 23.75
C ALA A 144 -17.35 -0.51 24.77
N ARG A 145 -16.18 -0.02 25.16
CA ARG A 145 -15.35 -0.63 26.21
C ARG A 145 -16.13 -0.79 27.51
N LYS A 146 -16.75 0.30 28.00
CA LYS A 146 -17.58 0.25 29.23
C LYS A 146 -18.68 -0.81 29.14
N TYR A 147 -19.32 -0.95 27.97
CA TYR A 147 -20.36 -1.94 27.76
C TYR A 147 -19.80 -3.37 27.78
N PHE A 148 -18.74 -3.65 27.02
CA PHE A 148 -18.15 -4.99 26.95
C PHE A 148 -17.49 -5.43 28.26
N ASP A 149 -16.87 -4.50 29.00
CA ASP A 149 -16.28 -4.76 30.31
C ASP A 149 -17.32 -5.18 31.37
N THR A 150 -18.62 -4.98 31.14
CA THR A 150 -19.68 -5.53 32.01
C THR A 150 -19.82 -7.06 31.90
N TYR A 151 -19.33 -7.65 30.80
CA TYR A 151 -19.33 -9.10 30.59
C TYR A 151 -17.98 -9.71 30.99
N GLN A 152 -16.88 -9.11 30.53
CA GLN A 152 -15.52 -9.50 30.88
C GLN A 152 -14.60 -8.29 30.71
N GLU A 153 -13.81 -8.00 31.74
CA GLU A 153 -12.85 -6.91 31.72
C GLU A 153 -11.73 -7.14 30.70
N GLY A 154 -11.36 -6.08 29.98
CA GLY A 154 -10.19 -6.06 29.10
C GLY A 154 -10.50 -5.71 27.64
N SER A 155 -11.72 -5.26 27.34
CA SER A 155 -12.11 -4.90 25.98
C SER A 155 -11.29 -3.73 25.44
N THR A 156 -10.93 -3.79 24.16
CA THR A 156 -10.35 -2.66 23.42
C THR A 156 -11.38 -1.57 23.12
N GLY A 157 -12.67 -1.91 23.13
CA GLY A 157 -13.78 -1.03 22.76
C GLY A 157 -14.02 -0.94 21.25
N THR A 158 -13.40 -1.80 20.44
CA THR A 158 -13.70 -1.90 19.01
C THR A 158 -15.02 -2.63 18.77
N PHE A 159 -15.58 -2.52 17.57
CA PHE A 159 -16.85 -3.18 17.26
C PHE A 159 -16.70 -4.69 17.11
N ILE A 160 -17.68 -5.42 17.64
CA ILE A 160 -17.90 -6.81 17.26
C ILE A 160 -18.60 -6.82 15.90
N HIS A 161 -18.04 -7.54 14.93
CA HIS A 161 -18.74 -7.86 13.69
C HIS A 161 -19.40 -9.24 13.79
N PHE A 162 -20.70 -9.29 13.53
CA PHE A 162 -21.45 -10.54 13.38
C PHE A 162 -22.19 -10.49 12.04
N TYR A 163 -21.54 -11.03 11.00
CA TYR A 163 -21.95 -10.83 9.61
C TYR A 163 -23.25 -11.52 9.17
N PRO A 164 -23.74 -12.59 9.82
CA PRO A 164 -25.06 -13.15 9.48
C PRO A 164 -26.23 -12.19 9.75
N LEU A 165 -26.09 -11.24 10.67
CA LEU A 165 -27.18 -10.33 11.03
C LEU A 165 -27.58 -9.43 9.88
N GLU A 166 -28.83 -9.01 9.94
CA GLU A 166 -29.33 -7.88 9.18
C GLU A 166 -29.20 -6.58 9.98
N GLU A 167 -29.20 -5.43 9.29
CA GLU A 167 -29.08 -4.10 9.91
C GLU A 167 -30.11 -3.89 11.03
N SER A 168 -31.35 -4.36 10.82
CA SER A 168 -32.45 -4.23 11.78
C SER A 168 -32.21 -4.97 13.12
N GLU A 169 -31.34 -5.99 13.10
CA GLU A 169 -30.92 -6.74 14.28
C GLU A 169 -29.73 -6.08 14.96
N CYS A 170 -28.77 -5.56 14.19
CA CYS A 170 -27.66 -4.75 14.71
C CYS A 170 -28.16 -3.51 15.47
N LEU A 171 -29.22 -2.85 14.99
CA LEU A 171 -29.87 -1.73 15.70
C LEU A 171 -30.37 -2.10 17.11
N LYS A 172 -30.53 -3.38 17.44
CA LYS A 172 -30.95 -3.88 18.76
C LYS A 172 -29.79 -4.47 19.58
N LYS A 173 -28.58 -4.50 19.02
CA LYS A 173 -27.36 -5.06 19.63
C LYS A 173 -26.28 -3.99 19.70
N PRO A 174 -26.14 -3.30 20.85
CA PRO A 174 -25.14 -2.25 21.03
C PRO A 174 -23.74 -2.69 20.60
N PHE A 175 -23.06 -1.84 19.84
CA PHE A 175 -21.68 -2.04 19.38
C PHE A 175 -21.44 -3.30 18.52
N VAL A 176 -22.50 -3.84 17.90
CA VAL A 176 -22.41 -4.96 16.94
C VAL A 176 -22.72 -4.47 15.52
N LEU A 177 -21.84 -4.81 14.58
CA LEU A 177 -21.95 -4.44 13.16
C LEU A 177 -22.11 -5.69 12.27
N CYS A 178 -22.57 -5.46 11.03
CA CYS A 178 -22.76 -6.49 10.00
C CYS A 178 -22.37 -5.95 8.61
N ASP A 179 -22.54 -6.76 7.55
CA ASP A 179 -22.52 -6.28 6.17
C ASP A 179 -23.88 -5.63 5.85
N VAL A 180 -23.96 -4.31 6.04
CA VAL A 180 -25.21 -3.52 6.02
C VAL A 180 -25.99 -3.68 4.72
N ASN A 181 -25.31 -3.84 3.57
CA ASN A 181 -25.98 -4.06 2.29
C ASN A 181 -25.22 -5.08 1.42
N LYS A 182 -25.60 -6.34 1.61
CA LYS A 182 -25.02 -7.51 0.93
C LYS A 182 -25.14 -7.47 -0.61
N SER A 183 -26.07 -6.68 -1.15
CA SER A 183 -26.32 -6.57 -2.60
C SER A 183 -25.45 -5.52 -3.31
N LYS A 184 -24.79 -4.63 -2.55
CA LYS A 184 -23.94 -3.56 -3.08
C LYS A 184 -22.47 -3.79 -2.73
N THR A 185 -21.59 -2.92 -3.21
CA THR A 185 -20.16 -2.93 -2.85
C THR A 185 -19.99 -2.94 -1.33
N PHE A 186 -19.10 -3.81 -0.85
CA PHE A 186 -18.84 -3.99 0.58
C PHE A 186 -18.30 -2.70 1.20
N VAL A 187 -18.80 -2.35 2.39
CA VAL A 187 -18.35 -1.17 3.14
C VAL A 187 -17.53 -1.63 4.35
N HIS A 188 -16.26 -1.26 4.37
CA HIS A 188 -15.36 -1.46 5.49
C HIS A 188 -15.62 -0.40 6.54
N ILE A 189 -16.16 -0.79 7.70
CA ILE A 189 -16.39 0.12 8.82
C ILE A 189 -15.21 -0.01 9.78
N PHE A 190 -14.64 1.13 10.18
CA PHE A 190 -13.59 1.23 11.19
C PHE A 190 -13.95 2.29 12.24
N ASP A 191 -13.67 1.99 13.50
CA ASP A 191 -13.58 2.99 14.56
C ASP A 191 -12.21 3.71 14.56
N GLU A 192 -12.10 4.74 15.40
CA GLU A 192 -10.93 5.60 15.51
C GLU A 192 -9.63 4.86 15.91
N PHE A 193 -9.72 3.73 16.61
CA PHE A 193 -8.56 2.92 16.98
C PHE A 193 -8.20 1.94 15.86
N SER A 194 -9.21 1.27 15.30
CA SER A 194 -9.03 0.20 14.32
C SER A 194 -8.37 0.68 13.02
N ILE A 195 -8.76 1.85 12.48
CA ILE A 195 -8.16 2.37 11.24
C ILE A 195 -6.69 2.75 11.42
N ASP A 196 -6.34 3.38 12.55
CA ASP A 196 -4.97 3.77 12.86
C ASP A 196 -4.07 2.53 12.98
N LEU A 197 -4.54 1.52 13.72
CA LEU A 197 -3.84 0.25 13.87
C LEU A 197 -3.60 -0.42 12.51
N VAL A 198 -4.64 -0.57 11.68
CA VAL A 198 -4.56 -1.25 10.38
C VAL A 198 -3.60 -0.52 9.43
N ILE A 199 -3.69 0.81 9.31
CA ILE A 199 -2.81 1.59 8.43
C ILE A 199 -1.35 1.49 8.91
N ASN A 200 -1.09 1.65 10.21
CA ASN A 200 0.25 1.63 10.76
C ASN A 200 0.91 0.24 10.66
N GLU A 201 0.11 -0.81 10.83
CA GLU A 201 0.60 -2.18 10.78
C GLU A 201 0.76 -2.74 9.38
N LEU A 202 -0.06 -2.34 8.40
CA LEU A 202 0.10 -2.76 7.01
C LEU A 202 1.15 -1.92 6.28
N GLY A 203 1.14 -0.59 6.46
CA GLY A 203 2.23 0.33 6.07
C GLY A 203 2.57 0.40 4.58
N THR A 204 1.79 -0.23 3.70
CA THR A 204 1.84 -0.02 2.25
C THR A 204 0.44 -0.03 1.66
N ILE A 205 0.24 0.64 0.52
CA ILE A 205 -1.06 0.69 -0.16
C ILE A 205 -1.48 -0.68 -0.68
N SER A 206 -0.51 -1.48 -1.15
CA SER A 206 -0.76 -2.84 -1.62
C SER A 206 -1.22 -3.76 -0.50
N ASP A 207 -0.61 -3.66 0.69
CA ASP A 207 -1.02 -4.45 1.86
C ASP A 207 -2.40 -3.99 2.37
N PHE A 208 -2.66 -2.69 2.40
CA PHE A 208 -3.97 -2.14 2.79
C PHE A 208 -5.09 -2.57 1.85
N LEU A 209 -4.91 -2.42 0.54
CA LEU A 209 -5.88 -2.88 -0.46
C LEU A 209 -6.11 -4.40 -0.39
N ASN A 210 -5.04 -5.18 -0.18
CA ASN A 210 -5.17 -6.63 -0.03
C ASN A 210 -5.92 -7.00 1.26
N TYR A 211 -5.70 -6.27 2.36
CA TYR A 211 -6.46 -6.45 3.60
C TYR A 211 -7.95 -6.18 3.40
N LEU A 212 -8.30 -5.04 2.79
CA LEU A 212 -9.69 -4.72 2.46
C LEU A 212 -10.31 -5.83 1.60
N LYS A 213 -9.63 -6.24 0.53
CA LYS A 213 -10.14 -7.29 -0.35
C LYS A 213 -10.31 -8.64 0.35
N THR A 214 -9.36 -8.96 1.23
CA THR A 214 -9.39 -10.20 2.01
C THR A 214 -10.56 -10.20 2.99
N LYS A 215 -10.77 -9.12 3.74
CA LYS A 215 -11.92 -8.95 4.62
C LYS A 215 -13.24 -9.13 3.87
N GLU A 216 -13.41 -8.47 2.72
CA GLU A 216 -14.61 -8.63 1.88
C GLU A 216 -14.81 -10.09 1.47
N ASN A 217 -13.77 -10.76 0.96
CA ASN A 217 -13.87 -12.15 0.52
C ASN A 217 -14.17 -13.08 1.70
N LEU A 218 -13.52 -12.91 2.85
CA LEU A 218 -13.77 -13.73 4.04
C LEU A 218 -15.25 -13.67 4.43
N VAL A 219 -15.83 -12.47 4.43
CA VAL A 219 -17.26 -12.25 4.75
C VAL A 219 -18.18 -12.84 3.69
N ARG A 220 -17.97 -12.50 2.41
CA ARG A 220 -18.94 -12.77 1.34
C ARG A 220 -18.75 -14.10 0.62
N LYS A 221 -17.59 -14.75 0.77
CA LYS A 221 -17.25 -15.99 0.04
C LYS A 221 -16.80 -17.13 0.94
N TYR A 222 -16.24 -16.85 2.11
CA TYR A 222 -15.66 -17.87 3.00
C TYR A 222 -16.34 -17.92 4.37
N ASN A 223 -17.61 -17.53 4.45
CA ASN A 223 -18.47 -17.71 5.62
C ASN A 223 -17.86 -17.24 6.95
N LEU A 224 -17.15 -16.10 6.95
CA LEU A 224 -16.72 -15.44 8.18
C LEU A 224 -17.95 -15.03 9.00
N LEU A 225 -18.16 -15.75 10.10
CA LEU A 225 -19.29 -15.60 10.99
C LEU A 225 -19.14 -14.35 11.86
N ASN A 226 -18.01 -14.26 12.56
CA ASN A 226 -17.78 -13.21 13.54
C ASN A 226 -16.32 -12.77 13.64
N VAL A 227 -16.14 -11.52 14.05
CA VAL A 227 -14.87 -10.93 14.45
C VAL A 227 -15.12 -10.11 15.73
N PRO A 228 -14.50 -10.43 16.86
CA PRO A 228 -14.69 -9.71 18.12
C PRO A 228 -14.14 -8.27 18.12
N GLY A 229 -13.14 -8.00 17.29
CA GLY A 229 -12.59 -6.65 17.05
C GLY A 229 -11.72 -6.63 15.79
N GLU A 230 -11.61 -5.47 15.14
CA GLU A 230 -10.82 -5.35 13.91
C GLU A 230 -9.34 -5.72 14.12
N GLU A 231 -8.80 -5.45 15.31
CA GLU A 231 -7.46 -5.86 15.70
C GLU A 231 -7.27 -7.37 15.65
N ASP A 232 -8.29 -8.15 16.00
CA ASP A 232 -8.23 -9.62 15.95
C ASP A 232 -8.28 -10.13 14.52
N LEU A 233 -9.08 -9.49 13.64
CA LEU A 233 -9.03 -9.76 12.21
C LEU A 233 -7.67 -9.39 11.61
N LEU A 234 -7.07 -8.27 12.03
CA LEU A 234 -5.73 -7.88 11.61
C LEU A 234 -4.68 -8.90 12.08
N GLY A 235 -4.77 -9.37 13.33
CA GLY A 235 -3.91 -10.43 13.86
C GLY A 235 -4.05 -11.73 13.06
N TYR A 236 -5.28 -12.15 12.77
CA TYR A 236 -5.57 -13.30 11.93
C TYR A 236 -5.01 -13.14 10.52
N TYR A 237 -5.19 -11.96 9.93
CA TYR A 237 -4.67 -11.61 8.62
C TYR A 237 -3.14 -11.71 8.59
N LEU A 238 -2.45 -11.01 9.48
CA LEU A 238 -0.99 -10.93 9.50
C LEU A 238 -0.33 -12.27 9.86
N ASN A 239 -1.04 -13.15 10.58
CA ASN A 239 -0.55 -14.48 10.89
C ASN A 239 -0.61 -15.46 9.70
N ASN A 240 -1.06 -15.02 8.52
CA ASN A 240 -1.06 -15.86 7.33
C ASN A 240 0.38 -16.12 6.82
N GLU A 241 0.73 -17.40 6.65
CA GLU A 241 2.10 -17.81 6.27
C GLU A 241 2.60 -17.16 4.97
N LYS A 242 1.72 -16.85 4.01
CA LYS A 242 2.13 -16.29 2.71
C LYS A 242 2.77 -14.92 2.80
N PHE A 243 2.34 -14.09 3.74
CA PHE A 243 2.91 -12.74 3.89
C PHE A 243 4.38 -12.78 4.28
N SER A 244 4.75 -13.78 5.09
CA SER A 244 6.14 -14.07 5.43
C SER A 244 7.02 -14.46 4.24
N TYR A 245 6.43 -14.96 3.15
CA TYR A 245 7.14 -15.36 1.94
C TYR A 245 7.15 -14.27 0.86
N GLY A 246 6.67 -13.06 1.18
CA GLY A 246 6.54 -11.98 0.21
C GLY A 246 5.50 -12.24 -0.86
N VAL A 247 4.59 -13.18 -0.63
CA VAL A 247 3.47 -13.43 -1.53
C VAL A 247 2.31 -12.55 -1.09
N ASN A 248 1.86 -11.66 -1.98
CA ASN A 248 0.69 -10.80 -1.73
C ASN A 248 -0.62 -11.57 -1.99
N THR A 249 -0.77 -12.75 -1.39
CA THR A 249 -1.98 -13.57 -1.49
C THR A 249 -2.33 -14.08 -0.11
N PHE A 250 -3.59 -13.94 0.27
CA PHE A 250 -4.12 -14.58 1.46
C PHE A 250 -4.48 -16.04 1.17
N GLU A 251 -4.00 -16.97 1.99
CA GLU A 251 -4.50 -18.35 1.98
C GLU A 251 -5.85 -18.42 2.68
N TYR A 252 -6.91 -18.53 1.90
CA TYR A 252 -8.26 -18.71 2.41
C TYR A 252 -8.47 -20.14 2.96
N PRO A 253 -9.37 -20.32 3.94
CA PRO A 253 -9.78 -21.64 4.39
C PRO A 253 -10.22 -22.53 3.22
N LYS A 254 -9.84 -23.82 3.27
CA LYS A 254 -10.03 -24.76 2.15
C LYS A 254 -11.43 -25.37 2.04
N GLU A 255 -12.24 -25.28 3.09
CA GLU A 255 -13.54 -25.92 3.16
C GLU A 255 -14.67 -24.91 2.95
N ASP A 256 -15.33 -24.98 1.79
CA ASP A 256 -16.36 -24.03 1.33
C ASP A 256 -17.64 -23.98 2.18
N ASN A 257 -17.75 -24.74 3.28
CA ASN A 257 -18.96 -24.82 4.11
C ASN A 257 -18.71 -24.76 5.63
N GLN A 258 -17.47 -24.58 6.08
CA GLN A 258 -17.22 -24.36 7.51
C GLN A 258 -17.43 -22.90 7.89
N LEU A 259 -18.10 -22.66 9.02
CA LEU A 259 -18.21 -21.34 9.60
C LEU A 259 -16.81 -20.91 10.07
N LEU A 260 -16.31 -19.80 9.53
CA LEU A 260 -15.06 -19.22 10.00
C LEU A 260 -15.36 -18.30 11.19
N VAL A 261 -14.76 -18.62 12.34
CA VAL A 261 -14.89 -17.88 13.59
C VAL A 261 -13.52 -17.36 13.96
N ILE A 262 -13.38 -16.04 14.11
CA ILE A 262 -12.19 -15.45 14.71
C ILE A 262 -12.47 -15.28 16.20
N SER A 263 -11.60 -15.84 17.03
CA SER A 263 -11.69 -15.74 18.49
C SER A 263 -11.08 -14.45 19.00
N GLU A 264 -11.60 -13.98 20.13
CA GLU A 264 -11.09 -12.78 20.80
C GLU A 264 -9.65 -12.99 21.27
N GLY A 265 -8.83 -11.94 21.19
CA GLY A 265 -7.44 -11.97 21.65
C GLY A 265 -6.44 -12.54 20.64
N TYR A 266 -6.89 -12.78 19.39
CA TYR A 266 -6.02 -13.16 18.28
C TYR A 266 -4.89 -12.14 18.06
N TRP A 267 -5.18 -10.84 18.19
CA TRP A 267 -4.17 -9.78 18.11
C TRP A 267 -3.08 -9.92 19.18
N ASN A 268 -3.49 -10.19 20.41
CA ASN A 268 -2.56 -10.36 21.53
C ASN A 268 -1.71 -11.63 21.36
N SER A 269 -2.32 -12.72 20.88
CA SER A 269 -1.59 -13.93 20.51
C SER A 269 -0.53 -13.64 19.44
N TYR A 270 -0.93 -13.00 18.34
CA TYR A 270 -0.03 -12.63 17.25
C TYR A 270 1.13 -11.75 17.71
N LYS A 271 0.86 -10.73 18.55
CA LYS A 271 1.89 -9.89 19.18
C LYS A 271 2.95 -10.67 19.97
N ASN A 272 2.54 -11.75 20.62
CA ASN A 272 3.42 -12.55 21.47
C ASN A 272 4.29 -13.53 20.67
N PHE A 273 3.77 -14.09 19.58
CA PHE A 273 4.45 -15.17 18.86
C PHE A 273 5.14 -14.74 17.55
N ASP A 274 4.45 -13.97 16.69
CA ASP A 274 4.89 -13.78 15.29
C ASP A 274 5.24 -12.32 14.94
N TYR A 275 4.81 -11.37 15.77
CA TYR A 275 4.92 -9.93 15.49
C TYR A 275 6.36 -9.40 15.33
N LYS A 276 7.35 -10.01 16.01
CA LYS A 276 8.76 -9.60 15.85
C LYS A 276 9.26 -9.75 14.43
N LYS A 277 8.81 -10.77 13.71
CA LYS A 277 9.17 -10.99 12.30
C LYS A 277 8.59 -9.87 11.43
N HIS A 278 7.34 -9.51 11.69
CA HIS A 278 6.67 -8.41 10.98
C HIS A 278 7.34 -7.06 11.21
N GLN A 279 7.76 -6.78 12.46
CA GLN A 279 8.55 -5.58 12.78
C GLN A 279 9.89 -5.58 12.04
N PHE A 280 10.61 -6.70 12.04
CA PHE A 280 11.88 -6.82 11.33
C PHE A 280 11.73 -6.57 9.82
N ILE A 281 10.70 -7.13 9.18
CA ILE A 281 10.43 -6.87 7.74
C ILE A 281 10.11 -5.38 7.52
N LYS A 282 9.35 -4.74 8.42
CA LYS A 282 9.06 -3.30 8.36
C LYS A 282 10.34 -2.47 8.39
N GLU A 283 11.27 -2.80 9.28
CA GLU A 283 12.58 -2.14 9.41
C GLU A 283 13.44 -2.33 8.16
N MET A 284 13.53 -3.55 7.63
CA MET A 284 14.28 -3.85 6.41
C MET A 284 13.77 -3.05 5.20
N GLY A 285 12.46 -2.80 5.12
CA GLY A 285 11.85 -2.04 4.03
C GLY A 285 11.94 -0.51 4.18
N ALA A 286 12.53 0.00 5.26
CA ALA A 286 12.44 1.41 5.61
C ALA A 286 13.08 2.36 4.58
N SER A 287 14.22 2.00 3.97
CA SER A 287 14.86 2.85 2.94
C SER A 287 14.01 2.96 1.67
N TRP A 288 13.32 1.88 1.28
CA TRP A 288 12.35 1.90 0.17
C TRP A 288 11.17 2.82 0.48
N ASN A 289 10.66 2.81 1.72
CA ASN A 289 9.60 3.72 2.13
C ASN A 289 10.05 5.19 2.05
N LYS A 290 11.27 5.49 2.51
CA LYS A 290 11.86 6.83 2.39
C LYS A 290 11.99 7.26 0.93
N LEU A 291 12.44 6.36 0.05
CA LEU A 291 12.54 6.62 -1.38
C LEU A 291 11.16 6.98 -1.98
N VAL A 292 10.13 6.15 -1.74
CA VAL A 292 8.77 6.41 -2.21
C VAL A 292 8.21 7.74 -1.68
N ALA A 293 8.45 8.04 -0.40
CA ALA A 293 8.02 9.29 0.22
C ALA A 293 8.70 10.52 -0.42
N SER A 294 10.03 10.50 -0.54
CA SER A 294 10.80 11.60 -1.15
C SER A 294 10.34 11.93 -2.57
N ILE A 295 10.09 10.89 -3.39
CA ILE A 295 9.57 11.07 -4.75
C ILE A 295 8.16 11.68 -4.70
N SER A 296 7.29 11.13 -3.84
CA SER A 296 5.92 11.62 -3.70
C SER A 296 5.88 13.09 -3.30
N ASP A 297 6.71 13.48 -2.33
CA ASP A 297 6.82 14.87 -1.86
C ASP A 297 7.36 15.79 -2.96
N SER A 298 8.37 15.32 -3.71
CA SER A 298 8.92 16.06 -4.85
C SER A 298 7.87 16.27 -5.95
N ILE A 299 6.99 15.29 -6.19
CA ILE A 299 5.88 15.43 -7.16
C ILE A 299 4.83 16.41 -6.66
N ILE A 300 4.36 16.25 -5.42
CA ILE A 300 3.33 17.12 -4.83
C ILE A 300 3.78 18.58 -4.82
N THR A 301 5.05 18.83 -4.51
CA THR A 301 5.63 20.17 -4.44
C THR A 301 6.15 20.69 -5.79
N ALA A 302 6.03 19.91 -6.86
CA ALA A 302 6.60 20.17 -8.19
C ALA A 302 8.12 20.44 -8.21
N LYS A 303 8.86 19.79 -7.30
CA LYS A 303 10.33 19.86 -7.15
C LYS A 303 11.05 18.61 -7.66
N VAL A 304 10.53 17.97 -8.72
CA VAL A 304 11.05 16.70 -9.30
C VAL A 304 12.40 16.82 -10.02
N GLY A 305 12.92 18.03 -10.22
CA GLY A 305 14.20 18.25 -10.93
C GLY A 305 14.10 17.90 -12.41
N GLU A 306 14.67 16.75 -12.79
CA GLU A 306 14.55 16.24 -14.16
C GLU A 306 13.09 15.89 -14.50
N GLY A 307 12.69 16.18 -15.73
CA GLY A 307 11.31 15.93 -16.15
C GLY A 307 10.28 16.88 -15.54
N LYS A 308 10.70 18.03 -14.99
CA LYS A 308 9.77 19.11 -14.56
C LYS A 308 8.74 19.50 -15.61
N ASP A 309 9.09 19.33 -16.89
CA ASP A 309 8.20 19.67 -18.01
C ASP A 309 7.21 18.55 -18.35
N SER A 310 7.49 17.33 -17.89
CA SER A 310 6.62 16.15 -18.06
C SER A 310 5.32 16.27 -17.26
N PRO A 311 4.21 15.66 -17.74
CA PRO A 311 2.94 15.71 -17.05
C PRO A 311 2.94 14.90 -15.74
N PHE A 312 2.06 15.27 -14.81
CA PHE A 312 1.84 14.55 -13.55
C PHE A 312 1.67 13.04 -13.73
N SER A 313 0.94 12.61 -14.75
CA SER A 313 0.68 11.19 -15.02
C SER A 313 1.94 10.35 -15.28
N MET A 314 3.02 10.96 -15.78
CA MET A 314 4.31 10.28 -15.96
C MET A 314 5.00 10.07 -14.61
N HIS A 315 5.03 11.11 -13.79
CA HIS A 315 5.63 11.09 -12.45
C HIS A 315 4.87 10.18 -11.48
N GLU A 316 3.53 10.28 -11.47
CA GLU A 316 2.64 9.41 -10.71
C GLU A 316 2.89 7.94 -11.05
N ARG A 317 3.04 7.61 -12.33
CA ARG A 317 3.30 6.23 -12.77
C ARG A 317 4.59 5.70 -12.18
N ALA A 318 5.65 6.51 -12.16
CA ALA A 318 6.92 6.13 -11.55
C ALA A 318 6.77 5.88 -10.05
N ALA A 319 6.20 6.83 -9.31
CA ALA A 319 5.96 6.68 -7.87
C ALA A 319 5.06 5.48 -7.55
N ARG A 320 3.99 5.27 -8.32
CA ARG A 320 3.06 4.15 -8.16
C ARG A 320 3.73 2.81 -8.42
N SER A 321 4.63 2.76 -9.40
CA SER A 321 5.42 1.56 -9.65
C SER A 321 6.21 1.18 -8.39
N LEU A 322 6.94 2.09 -7.75
CA LEU A 322 7.64 1.77 -6.50
C LEU A 322 6.68 1.47 -5.33
N ALA A 323 5.59 2.22 -5.21
CA ALA A 323 4.64 2.07 -4.12
C ALA A 323 3.80 0.78 -4.19
N SER A 324 3.67 0.19 -5.38
CA SER A 324 2.92 -1.06 -5.58
C SER A 324 3.58 -2.29 -4.94
N GLU A 325 4.85 -2.19 -4.55
CA GLU A 325 5.53 -3.26 -3.80
C GLU A 325 4.97 -3.34 -2.37
N ASN A 326 4.60 -4.55 -1.95
CA ASN A 326 4.13 -4.81 -0.58
C ASN A 326 5.31 -4.82 0.41
N ARG A 327 5.01 -4.87 1.71
CA ARG A 327 6.02 -4.76 2.77
C ARG A 327 7.19 -5.74 2.63
N SER A 328 6.89 -7.02 2.43
CA SER A 328 7.91 -8.05 2.28
C SER A 328 8.75 -7.88 1.01
N SER A 329 8.14 -7.45 -0.10
CA SER A 329 8.87 -7.11 -1.32
C SER A 329 9.78 -5.90 -1.13
N ARG A 330 9.29 -4.85 -0.48
CA ARG A 330 10.09 -3.67 -0.13
C ARG A 330 11.29 -4.04 0.72
N ALA A 331 11.14 -4.93 1.70
CA ALA A 331 12.25 -5.43 2.51
C ALA A 331 13.33 -6.14 1.66
N TYR A 332 12.92 -7.00 0.72
CA TYR A 332 13.84 -7.68 -0.19
C TYR A 332 14.57 -6.69 -1.12
N LEU A 333 13.82 -5.82 -1.80
CA LEU A 333 14.38 -4.86 -2.76
C LEU A 333 15.29 -3.85 -2.06
N SER A 334 14.86 -3.35 -0.90
CA SER A 334 15.63 -2.45 -0.03
C SER A 334 16.99 -3.04 0.33
N GLN A 335 17.03 -4.25 0.90
CA GLN A 335 18.31 -4.85 1.27
C GLN A 335 19.18 -5.12 0.07
N ALA A 336 18.61 -5.61 -1.03
CA ALA A 336 19.38 -5.82 -2.24
C ALA A 336 19.92 -4.50 -2.82
N PHE A 337 19.26 -3.36 -2.62
CA PHE A 337 19.78 -2.07 -3.04
C PHE A 337 20.88 -1.57 -2.09
N LEU A 338 20.64 -1.61 -0.78
CA LEU A 338 21.61 -1.19 0.24
C LEU A 338 22.91 -2.00 0.15
N ASP A 339 22.81 -3.32 0.05
CA ASP A 339 23.96 -4.20 -0.17
C ASP A 339 24.76 -3.80 -1.41
N LYS A 340 24.11 -3.31 -2.46
CA LYS A 340 24.81 -2.89 -3.68
C LYS A 340 25.50 -1.55 -3.49
N ILE A 341 24.82 -0.59 -2.86
CA ILE A 341 25.32 0.76 -2.60
C ILE A 341 26.56 0.72 -1.72
N GLN A 342 26.53 -0.06 -0.64
CA GLN A 342 27.62 -0.14 0.35
C GLN A 342 28.89 -0.82 -0.17
N ASN A 343 28.80 -1.60 -1.26
CA ASN A 343 29.92 -2.41 -1.76
C ASN A 343 30.51 -1.90 -3.08
N VAL A 344 30.01 -0.79 -3.64
CA VAL A 344 30.50 -0.24 -4.91
C VAL A 344 31.45 0.93 -4.64
N PRO A 345 32.69 0.89 -5.16
CA PRO A 345 33.63 2.01 -5.02
C PRO A 345 33.15 3.30 -5.68
N ASP A 346 33.61 4.45 -5.18
CA ASP A 346 33.11 5.79 -5.56
C ASP A 346 33.33 6.18 -7.03
N ASN A 347 34.29 5.55 -7.71
CA ASN A 347 34.59 5.82 -9.11
C ASN A 347 34.05 4.75 -10.07
N ARG A 348 33.23 3.80 -9.58
CA ARG A 348 32.77 2.67 -10.38
C ARG A 348 31.29 2.74 -10.68
N ARG A 349 30.98 2.76 -11.98
CA ARG A 349 29.63 2.43 -12.46
C ARG A 349 29.34 0.96 -12.18
N SER A 350 28.18 0.68 -11.60
CA SER A 350 27.72 -0.69 -11.41
C SER A 350 26.20 -0.78 -11.47
N ALA A 351 25.67 -1.98 -11.65
CA ALA A 351 24.22 -2.17 -11.62
C ALA A 351 23.83 -3.46 -10.91
N ARG A 352 22.58 -3.52 -10.46
CA ARG A 352 21.92 -4.72 -9.95
C ARG A 352 20.51 -4.79 -10.53
N CYS A 353 20.20 -5.89 -11.20
CA CYS A 353 18.85 -6.18 -11.67
C CYS A 353 18.15 -7.08 -10.67
N LEU A 354 16.87 -6.82 -10.41
CA LEU A 354 16.01 -7.62 -9.54
C LEU A 354 14.65 -7.77 -10.20
N GLN A 355 14.06 -8.95 -10.13
CA GLN A 355 12.63 -9.11 -10.44
C GLN A 355 11.81 -8.72 -9.21
N SER A 356 10.63 -8.12 -9.42
CA SER A 356 9.68 -7.91 -8.32
C SER A 356 9.22 -9.26 -7.75
N PRO A 357 9.34 -9.49 -6.43
CA PRO A 357 8.84 -10.69 -5.75
C PRO A 357 7.34 -10.94 -5.99
N ILE A 358 6.54 -9.88 -6.16
CA ILE A 358 5.08 -9.98 -6.29
C ILE A 358 4.58 -9.83 -7.74
N ASN A 359 5.42 -9.35 -8.66
CA ASN A 359 5.08 -9.20 -10.07
C ASN A 359 6.20 -9.72 -10.98
N LYS A 360 6.05 -10.95 -11.47
CA LYS A 360 7.04 -11.61 -12.34
C LYS A 360 7.30 -10.91 -13.68
N SER A 361 6.43 -10.00 -14.10
CA SER A 361 6.64 -9.22 -15.32
C SER A 361 7.32 -7.87 -15.07
N LYS A 362 7.61 -7.54 -13.81
CA LYS A 362 8.18 -6.27 -13.41
C LYS A 362 9.60 -6.46 -12.88
N PHE A 363 10.49 -5.58 -13.30
CA PHE A 363 11.88 -5.61 -12.91
C PHE A 363 12.37 -4.24 -12.45
N TYR A 364 13.33 -4.27 -11.54
CA TYR A 364 14.05 -3.12 -11.04
C TYR A 364 15.51 -3.21 -11.46
N ILE A 365 16.08 -2.09 -11.86
CA ILE A 365 17.52 -1.94 -12.09
C ILE A 365 18.00 -0.81 -11.20
N LEU A 366 18.80 -1.12 -10.19
CA LEU A 366 19.61 -0.12 -9.51
C LEU A 366 20.86 0.10 -10.36
N VAL A 367 21.09 1.33 -10.81
CA VAL A 367 22.34 1.75 -11.45
C VAL A 367 23.05 2.71 -10.51
N ILE A 368 24.24 2.32 -10.06
CA ILE A 368 25.16 3.21 -9.38
C ILE A 368 25.99 3.88 -10.46
N LEU A 369 25.79 5.19 -10.61
CA LEU A 369 26.42 6.01 -11.64
C LEU A 369 27.26 7.09 -10.95
N PRO A 370 28.60 7.03 -11.02
CA PRO A 370 29.45 8.03 -10.40
C PRO A 370 29.28 9.39 -11.08
N PHE A 371 29.33 10.44 -10.27
CA PHE A 371 29.45 11.83 -10.70
C PHE A 371 30.93 12.21 -10.69
N SER A 372 31.46 12.67 -11.83
CA SER A 372 32.86 13.07 -11.93
C SER A 372 33.03 14.54 -11.56
N GLU A 373 34.13 14.91 -10.89
CA GLU A 373 34.44 16.31 -10.55
C GLU A 373 34.50 17.25 -11.77
N SER A 374 34.79 16.72 -12.96
CA SER A 374 34.82 17.49 -14.21
C SER A 374 33.49 17.54 -14.96
N GLU A 375 32.46 16.81 -14.50
CA GLU A 375 31.14 16.74 -15.12
C GLU A 375 30.24 17.83 -14.51
N SER A 376 29.50 18.56 -15.36
CA SER A 376 28.51 19.51 -14.84
C SER A 376 27.24 18.79 -14.38
N ILE A 377 26.49 19.38 -13.46
CA ILE A 377 25.18 18.84 -13.04
C ILE A 377 24.23 18.70 -14.24
N GLU A 378 24.29 19.64 -15.19
CA GLU A 378 23.45 19.62 -16.39
C GLU A 378 23.79 18.45 -17.31
N ASP A 379 25.08 18.23 -17.59
CA ASP A 379 25.54 17.09 -18.39
C ASP A 379 25.19 15.76 -17.70
N PHE A 380 25.38 15.69 -16.38
CA PHE A 380 25.02 14.51 -15.61
C PHE A 380 23.51 14.23 -15.70
N ASN A 381 22.68 15.27 -15.60
CA ASN A 381 21.23 15.13 -15.72
C ASN A 381 20.79 14.71 -17.14
N GLN A 382 21.48 15.16 -18.19
CA GLN A 382 21.21 14.72 -19.57
C GLN A 382 21.66 13.27 -19.83
N LYS A 383 22.71 12.82 -19.15
CA LYS A 383 23.26 11.46 -19.26
C LYS A 383 22.41 10.40 -18.57
N ARG A 384 21.83 10.69 -17.40
CA ARG A 384 21.02 9.73 -16.63
C ARG A 384 19.88 9.06 -17.40
N PRO A 385 19.00 9.78 -18.14
CA PRO A 385 17.93 9.13 -18.91
C PRO A 385 18.45 8.23 -20.02
N ILE A 386 19.58 8.59 -20.66
CA ILE A 386 20.22 7.76 -21.70
C ILE A 386 20.70 6.45 -21.10
N VAL A 387 21.42 6.52 -19.96
CA VAL A 387 21.89 5.34 -19.23
C VAL A 387 20.71 4.48 -18.79
N ALA A 388 19.67 5.08 -18.20
CA ALA A 388 18.48 4.35 -17.77
C ALA A 388 17.83 3.59 -18.93
N TRP A 389 17.66 4.25 -20.07
CA TRP A 389 17.08 3.65 -21.26
C TRP A 389 17.93 2.47 -21.77
N GLN A 390 19.26 2.65 -21.88
CA GLN A 390 20.18 1.59 -22.30
C GLN A 390 20.09 0.34 -21.42
N TYR A 391 20.08 0.52 -20.09
CA TYR A 391 19.92 -0.59 -19.15
C TYR A 391 18.54 -1.25 -19.28
N SER A 392 17.48 -0.46 -19.46
CA SER A 392 16.13 -1.00 -19.63
C SER A 392 16.00 -1.84 -20.91
N LEU A 393 16.58 -1.37 -22.02
CA LEU A 393 16.51 -2.03 -23.31
C LEU A 393 17.34 -3.32 -23.32
N ALA A 394 18.55 -3.27 -22.72
CA ALA A 394 19.38 -4.45 -22.53
C ALA A 394 18.68 -5.50 -21.66
N LEU A 395 18.03 -5.09 -20.57
CA LEU A 395 17.28 -6.01 -19.72
C LEU A 395 16.07 -6.59 -20.45
N LYS A 396 15.28 -5.80 -21.18
CA LYS A 396 14.15 -6.32 -21.96
C LYS A 396 14.59 -7.33 -23.02
N TYR A 397 15.72 -7.09 -23.68
CA TYR A 397 16.28 -8.04 -24.63
C TYR A 397 16.67 -9.38 -23.97
N ARG A 398 17.28 -9.33 -22.78
CA ARG A 398 17.64 -10.54 -22.01
C ARG A 398 16.44 -11.20 -21.31
N GLN A 399 15.41 -10.42 -20.95
CA GLN A 399 14.19 -10.84 -20.28
C GLN A 399 12.98 -10.44 -21.11
N SER A 400 12.69 -11.22 -22.15
CA SER A 400 11.57 -10.95 -23.06
C SER A 400 10.21 -10.85 -22.37
N LYS A 401 10.06 -11.51 -21.21
CA LYS A 401 8.86 -11.47 -20.35
C LYS A 401 8.68 -10.18 -19.54
N ALA A 402 9.71 -9.34 -19.43
CA ALA A 402 9.61 -8.06 -18.73
C ALA A 402 8.61 -7.15 -19.45
N LYS A 403 7.56 -6.70 -18.75
CA LYS A 403 6.56 -5.75 -19.22
C LYS A 403 6.74 -4.37 -18.63
N GLU A 404 7.29 -4.29 -17.43
CA GLU A 404 7.59 -3.04 -16.75
C GLU A 404 9.02 -3.10 -16.23
N ILE A 405 9.82 -2.08 -16.53
CA ILE A 405 11.17 -1.96 -16.01
C ILE A 405 11.31 -0.60 -15.34
N VAL A 406 11.66 -0.60 -14.07
CA VAL A 406 11.96 0.59 -13.28
C VAL A 406 13.46 0.68 -13.12
N VAL A 407 14.05 1.78 -13.57
CA VAL A 407 15.47 2.05 -13.39
C VAL A 407 15.62 3.15 -12.35
N VAL A 408 16.32 2.81 -11.26
CA VAL A 408 16.69 3.73 -10.18
C VAL A 408 18.17 4.03 -10.34
N ILE A 409 18.50 5.29 -10.59
CA ILE A 409 19.89 5.76 -10.67
C ILE A 409 20.22 6.48 -9.36
N MET A 410 21.32 6.06 -8.75
CA MET A 410 21.90 6.67 -7.55
C MET A 410 23.40 6.84 -7.76
N GLN A 411 24.04 7.66 -6.92
CA GLN A 411 25.49 7.80 -6.89
C GLN A 411 26.09 6.85 -5.84
N PRO A 412 27.40 6.55 -5.92
CA PRO A 412 28.12 5.88 -4.83
C PRO A 412 27.96 6.61 -3.49
N GLN A 413 28.05 5.86 -2.38
CA GLN A 413 27.71 6.36 -1.06
C GLN A 413 28.51 7.60 -0.64
N ASP A 414 29.80 7.67 -0.98
CA ASP A 414 30.68 8.76 -0.57
C ASP A 414 30.81 9.86 -1.64
N SER A 415 29.88 9.91 -2.59
CA SER A 415 29.83 10.99 -3.59
C SER A 415 29.47 12.33 -2.95
N GLU A 416 30.14 13.41 -3.38
CA GLU A 416 29.85 14.77 -2.91
C GLU A 416 28.41 15.21 -3.20
N ILE A 417 27.87 14.75 -4.33
CA ILE A 417 26.48 14.98 -4.75
C ILE A 417 25.72 13.66 -4.66
N GLN A 418 24.62 13.68 -3.90
CA GLN A 418 23.64 12.61 -3.86
C GLN A 418 22.30 13.07 -4.43
N SER A 419 21.72 12.25 -5.28
CA SER A 419 20.45 12.45 -5.95
C SER A 419 19.90 11.11 -6.44
N GLU A 420 18.58 10.95 -6.36
CA GLU A 420 17.87 9.81 -6.93
C GLU A 420 17.16 10.21 -8.23
N ALA A 421 17.35 9.41 -9.29
CA ALA A 421 16.58 9.55 -10.51
C ALA A 421 15.86 8.25 -10.84
N ILE A 422 14.59 8.35 -11.24
CA ILE A 422 13.74 7.18 -11.46
C ILE A 422 13.07 7.27 -12.82
N TYR A 423 13.23 6.21 -13.58
CA TYR A 423 12.66 6.08 -14.91
C TYR A 423 11.85 4.80 -14.99
N THR A 424 10.68 4.88 -15.60
CA THR A 424 9.83 3.71 -15.84
C THR A 424 9.63 3.50 -17.33
N TYR A 425 9.81 2.26 -17.76
CA TYR A 425 9.71 1.85 -19.15
C TYR A 425 8.62 0.78 -19.29
N ASP A 426 7.70 1.03 -20.22
CA ASP A 426 6.65 0.09 -20.59
C ASP A 426 7.10 -0.76 -21.79
N TYR A 427 7.29 -2.05 -21.53
CA TYR A 427 7.62 -3.08 -22.50
C TYR A 427 6.52 -4.14 -22.59
N SER A 428 5.25 -3.72 -22.44
CA SER A 428 4.08 -4.59 -22.64
C SER A 428 4.04 -5.21 -24.03
N LYS A 429 4.70 -4.56 -25.00
CA LYS A 429 4.94 -5.09 -26.35
C LYS A 429 6.34 -5.70 -26.48
N PRO A 430 6.54 -6.72 -27.33
CA PRO A 430 7.87 -7.21 -27.67
C PRO A 430 8.74 -6.11 -28.30
N LEU A 431 10.07 -6.24 -28.20
CA LEU A 431 10.98 -5.37 -28.93
C LEU A 431 10.82 -5.60 -30.43
N ASP A 432 10.85 -4.51 -31.20
CA ASP A 432 10.91 -4.62 -32.64
C ASP A 432 12.33 -5.04 -33.11
N TYR A 433 12.49 -5.25 -34.41
CA TYR A 433 13.77 -5.66 -34.97
C TYR A 433 14.89 -4.61 -34.72
N LYS A 434 14.58 -3.32 -34.83
CA LYS A 434 15.57 -2.24 -34.66
C LYS A 434 16.04 -2.17 -33.22
N ASP A 435 15.10 -2.20 -32.27
CA ASP A 435 15.37 -2.20 -30.84
C ASP A 435 16.14 -3.45 -30.41
N THR A 436 15.85 -4.60 -31.03
CA THR A 436 16.58 -5.85 -30.79
C THR A 436 18.06 -5.74 -31.21
N ILE A 437 18.34 -5.20 -32.41
CA ILE A 437 19.71 -4.98 -32.88
C ILE A 437 20.43 -3.95 -32.01
N LEU A 438 19.73 -2.89 -31.63
CA LEU A 438 20.26 -1.83 -30.78
C LEU A 438 20.60 -2.35 -29.37
N ALA A 439 19.73 -3.18 -28.77
CA ALA A 439 19.99 -3.82 -27.49
C ALA A 439 21.26 -4.68 -27.54
N LYS A 440 21.43 -5.52 -28.58
CA LYS A 440 22.65 -6.33 -28.78
C LYS A 440 23.90 -5.46 -28.87
N LYS A 441 23.82 -4.36 -29.62
CA LYS A 441 24.92 -3.40 -29.75
C LYS A 441 25.25 -2.75 -28.41
N ILE A 442 24.25 -2.29 -27.66
CA ILE A 442 24.44 -1.66 -26.34
C ILE A 442 25.11 -2.63 -25.35
N ILE A 443 24.64 -3.88 -25.29
CA ILE A 443 25.22 -4.90 -24.42
C ILE A 443 26.70 -5.13 -24.75
N LYS A 444 27.03 -5.21 -26.04
CA LYS A 444 28.40 -5.45 -26.52
C LYS A 444 29.31 -4.24 -26.29
N ASP A 445 28.88 -3.06 -26.74
CA ASP A 445 29.73 -1.86 -26.82
C ASP A 445 29.96 -1.22 -25.44
N TYR A 446 28.98 -1.32 -24.53
CA TYR A 446 29.04 -0.67 -23.21
C TYR A 446 29.17 -1.66 -22.05
N SER A 447 29.28 -2.96 -22.33
CA SER A 447 29.31 -4.05 -21.34
C SER A 447 28.14 -3.96 -20.34
N ILE A 448 26.96 -3.54 -20.81
CA ILE A 448 25.77 -3.41 -19.98
C ILE A 448 25.16 -4.80 -19.79
N LEU A 449 25.04 -5.22 -18.52
CA LEU A 449 24.53 -6.54 -18.14
C LEU A 449 25.29 -7.68 -18.86
N SER A 450 26.61 -7.59 -18.97
CA SER A 450 27.47 -8.62 -19.56
C SER A 450 27.47 -9.91 -18.72
N GLU A 451 27.56 -9.76 -17.40
CA GLU A 451 27.42 -10.83 -16.40
C GLU A 451 25.98 -10.82 -15.84
N PHE A 452 25.07 -11.51 -16.54
CA PHE A 452 23.64 -11.52 -16.21
C PHE A 452 23.15 -12.94 -15.92
N THR A 453 22.53 -13.12 -14.75
CA THR A 453 21.80 -14.34 -14.42
C THR A 453 20.42 -14.31 -15.06
N ASP A 454 20.12 -15.28 -15.93
CA ASP A 454 18.80 -15.40 -16.54
C ASP A 454 17.77 -15.90 -15.53
N TYR A 455 16.69 -15.14 -15.33
CA TYR A 455 15.56 -15.51 -14.47
C TYR A 455 14.59 -16.51 -15.13
N SER A 456 14.87 -16.95 -16.36
CA SER A 456 14.10 -18.00 -17.05
C SER A 456 14.29 -19.39 -16.43
N ASP A 457 15.44 -19.65 -15.77
CA ASP A 457 15.80 -20.92 -15.14
C ASP A 457 15.52 -21.01 -13.63
N SER A 458 15.21 -19.90 -12.96
CA SER A 458 15.07 -19.84 -11.50
C SER A 458 13.69 -20.27 -10.97
N SER A 459 12.97 -21.17 -11.66
CA SER A 459 11.68 -21.70 -11.14
C SER A 459 11.82 -22.38 -9.77
N LYS A 460 13.04 -22.79 -9.39
CA LYS A 460 13.37 -23.36 -8.08
C LYS A 460 13.79 -22.30 -7.03
N ASP A 461 14.37 -21.18 -7.44
CA ASP A 461 14.86 -20.10 -6.55
C ASP A 461 13.87 -18.95 -6.35
N HIS A 462 12.79 -18.85 -7.13
CA HIS A 462 11.73 -17.88 -6.87
C HIS A 462 10.85 -18.23 -5.67
N ASN A 463 10.99 -19.45 -5.14
CA ASN A 463 10.52 -19.85 -3.81
C ASN A 463 11.62 -19.71 -2.75
N ALA A 464 12.76 -19.07 -3.07
CA ALA A 464 13.78 -18.77 -2.08
C ALA A 464 13.14 -17.88 -1.03
N LYS A 465 12.76 -18.51 0.09
CA LYS A 465 12.35 -17.86 1.32
C LYS A 465 13.30 -16.69 1.53
N LEU A 466 12.76 -15.51 1.82
CA LEU A 466 13.55 -14.39 2.34
C LEU A 466 14.46 -15.01 3.43
N LYS A 467 15.76 -15.14 3.14
CA LYS A 467 16.71 -15.72 4.09
C LYS A 467 16.94 -14.64 5.12
N ILE A 468 16.04 -14.57 6.09
CA ILE A 468 16.13 -13.67 7.23
C ILE A 468 17.38 -14.11 8.00
N LYS A 469 18.48 -13.40 7.77
CA LYS A 469 19.73 -13.63 8.50
C LYS A 469 19.65 -12.86 9.81
N TRP A 470 19.14 -13.54 10.84
CA TRP A 470 19.22 -13.05 12.21
C TRP A 470 20.69 -13.00 12.65
N GLY A 471 21.11 -11.92 13.29
CA GLY A 471 22.44 -11.82 13.85
C GLY A 471 22.65 -12.92 14.89
N ARG A 472 23.71 -13.73 14.77
CA ARG A 472 23.97 -14.88 15.66
C ARG A 472 23.89 -14.52 17.16
N ASN A 473 24.22 -13.27 17.50
CA ASN A 473 24.22 -12.75 18.87
C ASN A 473 22.96 -11.97 19.27
N GLU A 474 22.03 -11.71 18.34
CA GLU A 474 20.75 -11.03 18.60
C GLU A 474 19.78 -11.94 19.37
N LYS A 475 18.75 -11.36 19.99
CA LYS A 475 17.67 -12.15 20.62
C LYS A 475 16.95 -12.96 19.55
N CYS A 476 16.67 -14.23 19.85
CA CYS A 476 16.03 -15.12 18.90
C CYS A 476 14.60 -14.69 18.59
N HIS A 477 14.22 -14.85 17.32
CA HIS A 477 12.88 -14.54 16.82
C HIS A 477 11.78 -15.39 17.46
N CYS A 478 12.12 -16.59 17.94
CA CYS A 478 11.23 -17.54 18.64
C CYS A 478 10.63 -17.02 19.96
N GLY A 479 10.98 -15.81 20.40
CA GLY A 479 10.50 -15.24 21.66
C GLY A 479 11.20 -15.75 22.92
N SER A 480 12.09 -16.76 22.83
CA SER A 480 12.68 -17.44 24.00
C SER A 480 13.67 -16.64 24.86
N ALA A 481 13.86 -15.35 24.57
CA ALA A 481 14.88 -14.47 25.17
C ALA A 481 16.35 -14.92 25.02
N LEU A 482 16.62 -16.11 24.46
CA LEU A 482 17.95 -16.60 24.15
C LEU A 482 18.55 -15.90 22.92
N LYS A 483 19.87 -15.92 22.78
CA LYS A 483 20.53 -15.49 21.53
C LYS A 483 20.12 -16.42 20.38
N TYR A 484 20.00 -15.90 19.16
CA TYR A 484 19.60 -16.67 17.96
C TYR A 484 20.43 -17.95 17.82
N LYS A 485 21.75 -17.86 17.98
CA LYS A 485 22.67 -19.02 17.95
C LYS A 485 22.42 -20.10 19.00
N LYS A 486 21.62 -19.80 20.04
CA LYS A 486 21.28 -20.70 21.14
C LYS A 486 19.78 -21.12 21.15
N CYS A 487 18.94 -20.61 20.24
CA CYS A 487 17.53 -21.05 20.10
C CYS A 487 17.31 -21.68 18.72
N CYS A 488 16.97 -20.87 17.70
CA CYS A 488 16.49 -21.40 16.42
C CYS A 488 17.55 -21.53 15.34
N LEU A 489 18.79 -21.06 15.52
CA LEU A 489 19.82 -21.11 14.45
C LEU A 489 19.91 -22.50 13.79
N HIS A 490 20.03 -23.57 14.58
CA HIS A 490 20.13 -24.92 14.03
C HIS A 490 18.81 -25.45 13.46
N LYS A 491 17.66 -25.05 14.03
CA LYS A 491 16.33 -25.43 13.52
C LYS A 491 16.03 -24.76 12.18
N ASP A 492 16.45 -23.52 12.02
CA ASP A 492 16.27 -22.73 10.82
C ASP A 492 17.25 -23.18 9.72
N GLU A 493 18.51 -23.49 10.08
CA GLU A 493 19.48 -24.10 9.16
C GLU A 493 18.95 -25.42 8.56
N LEU A 494 18.31 -26.26 9.38
CA LEU A 494 17.71 -27.53 8.94
C LEU A 494 16.46 -27.34 8.05
N THR A 495 15.66 -26.30 8.28
CA THR A 495 14.45 -26.02 7.46
C THR A 495 14.74 -25.21 6.19
N HIS A 496 15.91 -24.57 6.10
CA HIS A 496 16.44 -23.93 4.90
C HIS A 496 17.34 -24.85 4.06
N SER A 497 17.77 -25.98 4.62
CA SER A 497 18.44 -27.07 3.92
C SER A 497 17.42 -27.94 3.18
N ARG A 498 16.97 -27.50 2.01
CA ARG A 498 16.64 -28.46 0.95
C ARG A 498 17.90 -28.68 0.15
N TYR A 499 18.39 -29.92 0.22
CA TYR A 499 19.40 -30.60 -0.62
C TYR A 499 19.90 -29.83 -1.86
N THR A 500 21.23 -29.81 -1.98
CA THR A 500 22.07 -29.71 -3.21
C THR A 500 21.39 -29.30 -4.51
#